data_AF-A0A481YGH0-F1
#
_entry.id   AF-A0A481YGH0-F1
#
_cell.length_a   1.000
_cell.length_b   1.000
_cell.length_c   1.000
_cell.angle_alpha   90.00
_cell.angle_beta   90.00
_cell.angle_gamma   90.00
#
_symmetry.space_group_name_H-M   'P 1'
#
loop_
_entity.id
_entity.type
_entity.pdbx_description
1 polymer ?
#
loop_
_entity_poly.entity_id
_entity_poly.type
_entity_poly.pdbx_seq_one_letter_code
_entity_poly.pdbx_strand_id
1 'polypeptide(L)'
;YFIDIEKTMISVKEKLQAEVVKNGNYEKVKTVVDQFITGTLDKIAAGAKEAAKGATGDAAIGNAVKDQAATHADATSVNALVKGIKEIVDVVLEKDEGNAEATKTADAEQKSIGKLLGKKDDGTEAHAAAASASIGAVTGADILQAIAKSGEAANNDVGIEQAKNAAEIAAAK
;
A
#
# COMPACT_ATOMS: atom_id res chain seq x y z
N TYR A 1 -5.05 -2.70 -11.87
CA TYR A 1 -4.37 -1.52 -11.30
C TYR A 1 -2.85 -1.68 -11.28
N PHE A 2 -2.22 -2.39 -10.32
CA PHE A 2 -0.75 -2.45 -10.24
C PHE A 2 -0.07 -3.04 -11.49
N ILE A 3 -0.66 -4.07 -12.08
CA ILE A 3 -0.19 -4.64 -13.37
C ILE A 3 -0.20 -3.57 -14.49
N ASP A 4 -1.19 -2.68 -14.48
CA ASP A 4 -1.31 -1.62 -15.49
C ASP A 4 -0.25 -0.54 -15.27
N ILE A 5 0.09 -0.25 -14.01
CA ILE A 5 1.22 0.62 -13.65
C ILE A 5 2.53 0.01 -14.15
N GLU A 6 2.81 -1.26 -13.83
CA GLU A 6 4.03 -1.96 -14.29
C GLU A 6 4.16 -1.87 -15.82
N LYS A 7 3.09 -2.23 -16.55
CA LYS A 7 3.07 -2.16 -18.02
C LYS A 7 3.29 -0.75 -18.55
N THR A 8 2.70 0.25 -17.91
CA THR A 8 2.86 1.64 -18.31
C THR A 8 4.30 2.11 -18.13
N MET A 9 4.92 1.81 -16.98
CA MET A 9 6.32 2.18 -16.72
C MET A 9 7.27 1.51 -17.71
N ILE A 10 7.07 0.23 -18.02
CA ILE A 10 7.86 -0.49 -19.03
C ILE A 10 7.68 0.14 -20.41
N SER A 11 6.44 0.43 -20.82
CA SER A 11 6.18 1.03 -22.13
C SER A 11 6.79 2.43 -22.27
N VAL A 12 6.77 3.25 -21.22
CA VAL A 12 7.42 4.57 -21.22
C VAL A 12 8.94 4.43 -21.30
N LYS A 13 9.54 3.51 -20.53
CA LYS A 13 10.97 3.21 -20.60
C LYS A 13 11.41 2.85 -22.02
N GLU A 14 10.72 1.92 -22.68
CA GLU A 14 11.04 1.49 -24.04
C GLU A 14 10.97 2.65 -25.05
N LYS A 15 9.94 3.51 -24.94
CA LYS A 15 9.79 4.69 -25.81
C LYS A 15 10.90 5.71 -25.58
N LEU A 16 11.28 5.97 -24.33
CA LEU A 16 12.38 6.88 -24.01
C LEU A 16 13.71 6.38 -24.56
N GLN A 17 13.99 5.08 -24.39
CA GLN A 17 15.22 4.47 -24.93
C GLN A 17 15.26 4.55 -26.46
N ALA A 18 14.14 4.25 -27.13
CA ALA A 18 14.05 4.37 -28.59
C ALA A 18 14.30 5.81 -29.08
N GLU A 19 13.72 6.81 -28.40
CA GLU A 19 13.90 8.21 -28.78
C GLU A 19 15.34 8.70 -28.54
N VAL A 20 15.98 8.27 -27.45
CA VAL A 20 17.39 8.59 -27.17
C VAL A 20 18.31 7.99 -28.23
N VAL A 21 18.08 6.74 -28.65
CA VAL A 21 18.86 6.10 -29.72
C VAL A 21 18.69 6.85 -31.05
N LYS A 22 17.46 7.22 -31.39
CA LYS A 22 17.14 7.97 -32.61
C LYS A 22 17.81 9.35 -32.65
N ASN A 23 17.97 10.01 -31.50
CA ASN A 23 18.56 11.34 -31.38
C ASN A 23 19.96 11.30 -30.75
N GLY A 24 20.74 10.24 -30.99
CA GLY A 24 21.98 9.87 -30.28
C GLY A 24 23.14 10.89 -30.24
N ASN A 25 22.96 12.09 -30.79
CA ASN A 25 23.95 13.18 -30.75
C ASN A 25 23.96 13.95 -29.41
N TYR A 26 23.07 13.63 -28.46
CA TYR A 26 22.91 14.34 -27.19
C TYR A 26 23.30 13.47 -25.98
N GLU A 27 24.60 13.28 -25.76
CA GLU A 27 25.13 12.44 -24.67
C GLU A 27 24.60 12.83 -23.28
N LYS A 28 24.51 14.14 -22.97
CA LYS A 28 23.94 14.62 -21.70
C LYS A 28 22.49 14.21 -21.51
N VAL A 29 21.69 14.25 -22.57
CA VAL A 29 20.26 13.86 -22.53
C VAL A 29 20.15 12.36 -22.29
N LYS A 30 20.97 11.55 -22.97
CA LYS A 30 21.04 10.11 -22.74
C LYS A 30 21.31 9.79 -21.26
N THR A 31 22.32 10.41 -20.66
CA THR A 31 22.66 10.18 -19.26
C THR A 31 21.51 10.51 -18.32
N VAL A 32 20.83 11.64 -18.52
CA VAL A 32 19.69 12.04 -17.67
C VAL A 32 18.49 11.10 -17.86
N VAL A 33 18.22 10.64 -19.09
CA VAL A 33 17.16 9.68 -19.37
C VAL A 33 17.46 8.31 -18.74
N ASP A 34 18.70 7.82 -18.84
CA ASP A 34 19.12 6.56 -18.21
C ASP A 34 19.00 6.64 -16.67
N GLN A 35 19.37 7.78 -16.07
CA GLN A 35 19.17 8.03 -14.64
C GLN A 35 17.69 8.07 -14.25
N PHE A 36 16.84 8.72 -15.03
CA PHE A 36 15.39 8.73 -14.78
C PHE A 36 14.77 7.33 -14.90
N ILE A 37 15.17 6.55 -15.91
CA ILE A 37 14.69 5.18 -16.09
C ILE A 37 15.04 4.33 -14.86
N THR A 38 16.32 4.28 -14.51
CA THR A 38 16.81 3.40 -13.43
C THR A 38 16.42 3.90 -12.04
N GLY A 39 16.40 5.22 -11.84
CA GLY A 39 16.09 5.86 -10.56
C GLY A 39 14.60 5.97 -10.27
N THR A 40 13.75 5.96 -11.30
CA THR A 40 12.31 6.19 -11.16
C THR A 40 11.48 5.08 -11.81
N LEU A 41 11.51 4.94 -13.13
CA LEU A 41 10.59 4.05 -13.85
C LEU A 41 10.76 2.58 -13.46
N ASP A 42 12.00 2.11 -13.37
CA ASP A 42 12.30 0.72 -13.02
C ASP A 42 11.88 0.38 -11.59
N LYS A 43 12.05 1.32 -10.65
CA LYS A 43 11.62 1.13 -9.26
C LYS A 43 10.10 1.10 -9.12
N ILE A 44 9.40 2.03 -9.76
CA ILE A 44 7.93 2.05 -9.77
C ILE A 44 7.40 0.75 -10.41
N ALA A 45 8.01 0.30 -11.51
CA ALA A 45 7.62 -0.96 -12.16
C ALA A 45 7.84 -2.16 -11.23
N ALA A 46 9.00 -2.23 -10.57
CA ALA A 46 9.32 -3.31 -9.63
C ALA A 46 8.38 -3.33 -8.42
N GLY A 47 8.13 -2.17 -7.81
CA GLY A 47 7.19 -2.04 -6.68
C GLY A 47 5.76 -2.40 -7.09
N ALA A 48 5.29 -1.94 -8.26
CA ALA A 48 3.97 -2.28 -8.77
C ALA A 48 3.84 -3.79 -9.04
N LYS A 49 4.87 -4.41 -9.63
CA LYS A 49 4.90 -5.86 -9.83
C LYS A 49 4.83 -6.62 -8.52
N GLU A 50 5.53 -6.16 -7.49
CA GLU A 50 5.50 -6.79 -6.16
C GLU A 50 4.12 -6.64 -5.51
N ALA A 51 3.54 -5.43 -5.50
CA ALA A 51 2.21 -5.18 -4.96
C ALA A 51 1.12 -6.01 -5.67
N ALA A 52 1.25 -6.23 -6.98
CA ALA A 52 0.33 -7.05 -7.75
C ALA A 52 0.25 -8.50 -7.25
N LYS A 53 1.30 -9.05 -6.64
CA LYS A 53 1.29 -10.41 -6.07
C LYS A 53 0.36 -10.54 -4.87
N GLY A 54 0.14 -9.46 -4.12
CA GLY A 54 -0.78 -9.42 -2.98
C GLY A 54 -2.20 -8.99 -3.35
N ALA A 55 -2.39 -8.36 -4.50
CA ALA A 55 -3.69 -7.90 -5.00
C ALA A 55 -4.43 -8.97 -5.82
N THR A 56 -4.54 -10.19 -5.30
CA THR A 56 -5.07 -11.36 -6.03
C THR A 56 -6.48 -11.79 -5.60
N GLY A 57 -7.00 -11.20 -4.52
CA GLY A 57 -8.35 -11.47 -4.02
C GLY A 57 -9.44 -10.99 -5.00
N ASP A 58 -10.54 -11.73 -5.03
CA ASP A 58 -11.73 -11.47 -5.84
C ASP A 58 -12.89 -10.83 -5.05
N ALA A 59 -12.79 -10.85 -3.72
CA ALA A 59 -13.73 -10.17 -2.83
C ALA A 59 -13.74 -8.65 -3.07
N ALA A 60 -14.92 -8.04 -2.97
CA ALA A 60 -15.05 -6.60 -3.06
C ALA A 60 -14.26 -5.90 -1.93
N ILE A 61 -13.66 -4.74 -2.24
CA ILE A 61 -13.07 -3.88 -1.22
C ILE A 61 -14.17 -3.40 -0.28
N GLY A 62 -13.99 -3.58 1.03
CA GLY A 62 -15.02 -3.29 2.03
C GLY A 62 -16.10 -4.37 2.14
N ASN A 63 -15.83 -5.60 1.69
CA ASN A 63 -16.76 -6.71 1.85
C ASN A 63 -17.07 -6.96 3.34
N ALA A 64 -18.35 -6.78 3.71
CA ALA A 64 -18.89 -7.11 5.01
C ALA A 64 -20.23 -7.82 4.82
N VAL A 65 -20.28 -9.11 5.14
CA VAL A 65 -21.50 -9.91 5.02
C VAL A 65 -22.04 -10.18 6.41
N LYS A 66 -23.32 -9.85 6.60
CA LYS A 66 -24.01 -10.12 7.86
C LYS A 66 -23.87 -11.60 8.21
N ASP A 67 -23.52 -11.86 9.46
CA ASP A 67 -23.42 -13.20 10.02
C ASP A 67 -22.32 -14.11 9.45
N GLN A 68 -21.42 -13.61 8.59
CA GLN A 68 -20.27 -14.38 8.11
C GLN A 68 -19.20 -14.52 9.19
N ALA A 69 -18.55 -15.69 9.26
CA ALA A 69 -17.39 -15.88 10.11
C ALA A 69 -16.23 -14.99 9.64
N ALA A 70 -15.54 -14.34 10.59
CA ALA A 70 -14.35 -13.57 10.29
C ALA A 70 -13.24 -14.48 9.74
N THR A 71 -12.56 -14.02 8.69
CA THR A 71 -11.39 -14.67 8.11
C THR A 71 -10.29 -13.63 7.98
N HIS A 72 -9.11 -13.94 8.52
CA HIS A 72 -7.95 -13.07 8.40
C HIS A 72 -7.44 -13.02 6.95
N ALA A 73 -6.83 -11.91 6.56
CA ALA A 73 -6.13 -11.83 5.28
C ALA A 73 -4.88 -12.73 5.29
N ASP A 74 -4.41 -13.19 4.14
CA ASP A 74 -3.15 -13.93 4.03
C ASP A 74 -1.95 -12.99 4.27
N ALA A 75 -1.09 -13.32 5.24
CA ALA A 75 0.06 -12.48 5.60
C ALA A 75 1.03 -12.29 4.43
N THR A 76 1.19 -13.30 3.57
CA THR A 76 2.07 -13.21 2.38
C THR A 76 1.55 -12.15 1.41
N SER A 77 0.25 -12.15 1.15
CA SER A 77 -0.42 -11.20 0.27
C SER A 77 -0.37 -9.78 0.84
N VAL A 78 -0.64 -9.61 2.14
CA VAL A 78 -0.50 -8.32 2.83
C VAL A 78 0.94 -7.78 2.72
N ASN A 79 1.94 -8.62 2.98
CA ASN A 79 3.34 -8.22 2.91
C ASN A 79 3.78 -7.83 1.49
N ALA A 80 3.28 -8.52 0.46
CA ALA A 80 3.56 -8.15 -0.93
C ALA A 80 3.01 -6.76 -1.28
N LEU A 81 1.79 -6.45 -0.84
CA LEU A 81 1.21 -5.10 -0.98
C LEU A 81 2.05 -4.04 -0.26
N VAL A 82 2.39 -4.27 1.01
CA VAL A 82 3.17 -3.32 1.83
C VAL A 82 4.55 -3.06 1.21
N LYS A 83 5.27 -4.12 0.80
CA LYS A 83 6.59 -4.01 0.15
C LYS A 83 6.50 -3.26 -1.17
N GLY A 84 5.56 -3.65 -2.04
CA GLY A 84 5.42 -3.03 -3.34
C GLY A 84 5.03 -1.56 -3.25
N ILE A 85 4.11 -1.20 -2.36
CA ILE A 85 3.72 0.19 -2.11
C ILE A 85 4.90 0.98 -1.54
N LYS A 86 5.67 0.42 -0.61
CA LYS A 86 6.87 1.06 -0.06
C LYS A 86 7.86 1.45 -1.15
N GLU A 87 8.21 0.52 -2.05
CA GLU A 87 9.16 0.79 -3.14
C GLU A 87 8.65 1.89 -4.08
N ILE A 88 7.34 1.97 -4.32
CA ILE A 88 6.74 3.06 -5.11
C ILE A 88 6.85 4.38 -4.34
N VAL A 89 6.41 4.40 -3.07
CA VAL A 89 6.36 5.60 -2.22
C VAL A 89 7.74 6.23 -2.04
N ASP A 90 8.79 5.43 -1.85
CA ASP A 90 10.18 5.89 -1.69
C ASP A 90 10.70 6.68 -2.91
N VAL A 91 9.99 6.62 -4.04
CA VAL A 91 10.34 7.27 -5.30
C VAL A 91 9.37 8.39 -5.67
N VAL A 92 8.08 8.23 -5.38
CA VAL A 92 7.03 9.14 -5.89
C VAL A 92 6.63 10.23 -4.91
N LEU A 93 6.74 10.00 -3.59
CA LEU A 93 6.44 11.02 -2.59
C LEU A 93 7.70 11.79 -2.24
N GLU A 94 7.54 13.10 -2.02
CA GLU A 94 8.64 13.89 -1.47
C GLU A 94 8.95 13.47 -0.02
N LYS A 95 10.17 13.75 0.44
CA LYS A 95 10.67 13.30 1.76
C LYS A 95 9.76 13.70 2.93
N ASP A 96 9.11 14.85 2.83
CA ASP A 96 8.26 15.44 3.88
C ASP A 96 6.77 15.45 3.46
N GLU A 97 6.40 14.71 2.41
CA GLU A 97 5.02 14.58 1.95
C GLU A 97 4.28 13.48 2.73
N GLY A 98 3.23 13.88 3.44
CA GLY A 98 2.43 13.02 4.31
C GLY A 98 3.10 12.71 5.66
N ASN A 99 2.30 12.25 6.60
CA ASN A 99 2.74 11.84 7.92
C ASN A 99 2.11 10.49 8.31
N ALA A 100 2.96 9.48 8.47
CA ALA A 100 2.55 8.12 8.87
C ALA A 100 1.85 8.05 10.24
N GLU A 101 2.04 9.07 11.09
CA GLU A 101 1.41 9.17 12.41
C GLU A 101 0.19 10.10 12.40
N ALA A 102 -0.23 10.59 11.23
CA ALA A 102 -1.39 11.46 11.14
C ALA A 102 -2.65 10.71 11.61
N THR A 103 -3.28 11.23 12.66
CA THR A 103 -4.56 10.76 13.17
C THR A 103 -5.29 11.91 13.86
N LYS A 104 -6.62 11.85 13.88
CA LYS A 104 -7.46 12.72 14.71
C LYS A 104 -8.24 11.94 15.77
N THR A 105 -7.95 10.65 15.90
CA THR A 105 -8.62 9.74 16.83
C THR A 105 -7.68 9.35 17.96
N ALA A 106 -8.22 9.24 19.17
CA ALA A 106 -7.45 8.81 20.33
C ALA A 106 -7.24 7.28 20.31
N ASP A 107 -6.23 6.78 21.03
CA ASP A 107 -5.90 5.34 21.10
C ASP A 107 -7.11 4.46 21.45
N ALA A 108 -7.98 4.92 22.35
CA ALA A 108 -9.18 4.18 22.72
C ALA A 108 -10.16 4.01 21.55
N GLU A 109 -10.28 5.03 20.69
CA GLU A 109 -11.12 5.00 19.50
C GLU A 109 -10.50 4.10 18.42
N GLN A 110 -9.18 4.17 18.24
CA GLN A 110 -8.45 3.31 17.31
C GLN A 110 -8.60 1.82 17.67
N LYS A 111 -8.46 1.47 18.96
CA LYS A 111 -8.72 0.10 19.45
C LYS A 111 -10.17 -0.32 19.25
N SER A 112 -11.11 0.62 19.43
CA SER A 112 -12.53 0.37 19.17
C SER A 112 -12.80 0.08 17.69
N ILE A 113 -12.15 0.82 16.77
CA ILE A 113 -12.21 0.55 15.32
C ILE A 113 -11.63 -0.81 14.97
N GLY A 114 -10.54 -1.22 15.64
CA GLY A 114 -9.91 -2.53 15.46
C GLY A 114 -10.84 -3.72 15.67
N LYS A 115 -11.95 -3.55 16.39
CA LYS A 115 -13.01 -4.57 16.53
C LYS A 115 -13.64 -4.99 15.21
N LEU A 116 -13.59 -4.16 14.17
CA LEU A 116 -14.01 -4.53 12.81
C LEU A 116 -13.15 -5.66 12.21
N LEU A 117 -11.93 -5.83 12.71
CA LEU A 117 -10.97 -6.85 12.30
C LEU A 117 -10.91 -8.01 13.30
N GLY A 118 -11.77 -7.99 14.32
CA GLY A 118 -11.87 -9.02 15.35
C GLY A 118 -12.85 -10.13 14.97
N LYS A 119 -13.58 -10.63 15.97
CA LYS A 119 -14.55 -11.71 15.76
C LYS A 119 -15.81 -11.19 15.07
N LYS A 120 -16.57 -12.12 14.50
CA LYS A 120 -17.87 -11.89 13.85
C LYS A 120 -18.78 -10.91 14.63
N ASP A 121 -18.86 -11.04 15.94
CA ASP A 121 -19.81 -10.28 16.78
C ASP A 121 -19.22 -8.98 17.36
N ASP A 122 -17.95 -8.66 17.06
CA ASP A 122 -17.27 -7.49 17.62
C ASP A 122 -17.58 -6.19 16.83
N GLY A 123 -17.89 -6.32 15.53
CA GLY A 123 -18.20 -5.21 14.64
C GLY A 123 -19.59 -4.60 14.85
N THR A 124 -19.70 -3.28 14.84
CA THR A 124 -20.98 -2.55 14.92
C THR A 124 -21.01 -1.39 13.93
N GLU A 125 -22.20 -0.87 13.64
CA GLU A 125 -22.35 0.34 12.81
C GLU A 125 -21.56 1.53 13.38
N ALA A 126 -21.50 1.66 14.71
CA ALA A 126 -20.72 2.71 15.36
C ALA A 126 -19.21 2.56 15.10
N HIS A 127 -18.70 1.31 15.08
CA HIS A 127 -17.30 1.05 14.74
C HIS A 127 -17.02 1.38 13.26
N ALA A 128 -17.93 1.02 12.34
CA ALA A 128 -17.81 1.34 10.92
C ALA A 128 -17.86 2.85 10.62
N ALA A 129 -18.75 3.58 11.30
CA ALA A 129 -18.83 5.04 11.22
C ALA A 129 -17.54 5.69 11.74
N ALA A 130 -17.01 5.21 12.86
CA ALA A 130 -15.75 5.69 13.42
C ALA A 130 -14.56 5.45 12.46
N ALA A 131 -14.49 4.27 11.84
CA ALA A 131 -13.47 3.95 10.84
C ALA A 131 -13.55 4.87 9.61
N SER A 132 -14.76 5.14 9.13
CA SER A 132 -14.98 6.06 8.01
C SER A 132 -14.55 7.49 8.37
N ALA A 133 -14.88 7.95 9.58
CA ALA A 133 -14.48 9.26 10.07
C ALA A 133 -12.95 9.39 10.24
N SER A 134 -12.27 8.34 10.73
CA SER A 134 -10.82 8.35 10.87
C SER A 134 -10.10 8.39 9.53
N ILE A 135 -10.63 7.70 8.51
CA ILE A 135 -10.10 7.77 7.14
C ILE A 135 -10.32 9.16 6.54
N GLY A 136 -11.51 9.75 6.73
CA GLY A 136 -11.80 11.12 6.26
C GLY A 136 -11.00 12.23 6.97
N ALA A 137 -10.32 11.90 8.07
CA ALA A 137 -9.51 12.83 8.85
C ALA A 137 -8.06 12.97 8.35
N VAL A 138 -7.59 12.05 7.51
CA VAL A 138 -6.21 11.96 7.00
C VAL A 138 -6.18 12.12 5.47
N THR A 139 -4.99 12.39 4.92
CA THR A 139 -4.79 12.50 3.46
C THR A 139 -4.36 11.16 2.86
N GLY A 140 -4.45 11.04 1.52
CA GLY A 140 -3.91 9.88 0.81
C GLY A 140 -2.40 9.69 1.00
N ALA A 141 -1.64 10.79 1.08
CA ALA A 141 -0.20 10.74 1.35
C ALA A 141 0.10 10.22 2.77
N ASP A 142 -0.69 10.60 3.77
CA ASP A 142 -0.57 10.06 5.14
C ASP A 142 -0.78 8.54 5.16
N ILE A 143 -1.80 8.05 4.45
CA ILE A 143 -2.10 6.61 4.34
C ILE A 143 -0.95 5.87 3.64
N LEU A 144 -0.46 6.40 2.51
CA LEU A 144 0.66 5.82 1.78
C LEU A 144 1.94 5.78 2.62
N GLN A 145 2.25 6.83 3.37
CA GLN A 145 3.37 6.88 4.29
C GLN A 145 3.24 5.87 5.44
N ALA A 146 2.03 5.73 6.02
CA ALA A 146 1.76 4.74 7.06
C ALA A 146 2.01 3.31 6.56
N ILE A 147 1.59 2.99 5.33
CA ILE A 147 1.86 1.70 4.69
C ILE A 147 3.36 1.53 4.44
N ALA A 148 4.04 2.52 3.86
CA ALA A 148 5.45 2.43 3.51
C ALA A 148 6.38 2.28 4.73
N LYS A 149 6.00 2.89 5.87
CA LYS A 149 6.72 2.75 7.14
C LYS A 149 6.28 1.53 7.96
N SER A 150 5.25 0.80 7.52
CA SER A 150 4.82 -0.42 8.20
C SER A 150 5.94 -1.48 8.18
N GLY A 151 6.03 -2.23 9.27
CA GLY A 151 6.70 -3.53 9.25
C GLY A 151 5.93 -4.57 8.42
N GLU A 152 6.47 -5.77 8.37
CA GLU A 152 5.82 -6.94 7.80
C GLU A 152 5.07 -7.73 8.88
N ALA A 153 4.02 -8.44 8.48
CA ALA A 153 3.40 -9.46 9.31
C ALA A 153 4.24 -10.73 9.29
N ALA A 154 4.69 -11.22 10.45
CA ALA A 154 5.48 -12.46 10.52
C ALA A 154 4.66 -13.69 10.10
N ASN A 155 3.38 -13.72 10.46
CA ASN A 155 2.40 -14.77 10.19
C ASN A 155 0.99 -14.25 10.51
N ASN A 156 0.00 -15.13 10.43
CA ASN A 156 -1.40 -14.85 10.81
C ASN A 156 -1.71 -15.18 12.27
N ASP A 157 -0.72 -15.40 13.14
CA ASP A 157 -0.96 -15.80 14.53
C ASP A 157 -1.12 -14.62 15.49
N VAL A 158 -0.78 -13.41 15.04
CA VAL A 158 -0.89 -12.17 15.81
C VAL A 158 -2.37 -11.81 15.95
N GLY A 159 -2.86 -11.70 17.19
CA GLY A 159 -4.20 -11.17 17.44
C GLY A 159 -4.22 -9.64 17.28
N ILE A 160 -5.38 -9.09 16.94
CA ILE A 160 -5.52 -7.64 16.67
C ILE A 160 -5.00 -6.74 17.81
N GLU A 161 -5.17 -7.17 19.06
CA GLU A 161 -4.72 -6.45 20.26
C GLU A 161 -3.19 -6.46 20.46
N GLN A 162 -2.46 -7.33 19.74
CA GLN A 162 -1.00 -7.44 19.80
C GLN A 162 -0.29 -6.86 18.57
N ALA A 163 -1.05 -6.52 17.52
CA ALA A 163 -0.49 -5.97 16.29
C ALA A 163 0.15 -4.60 16.53
N LYS A 164 1.32 -4.37 15.93
CA LYS A 164 2.16 -3.17 16.14
C LYS A 164 2.34 -2.33 14.88
N ASN A 165 1.91 -2.85 13.73
CA ASN A 165 2.05 -2.19 12.45
C ASN A 165 0.86 -2.53 11.53
N ALA A 166 0.73 -1.80 10.42
CA ALA A 166 -0.41 -1.94 9.52
C ALA A 166 -0.51 -3.33 8.90
N ALA A 167 0.62 -3.97 8.58
CA ALA A 167 0.63 -5.33 8.02
C ALA A 167 0.10 -6.35 9.03
N GLU A 168 0.57 -6.30 10.27
CA GLU A 168 0.08 -7.17 11.34
C GLU A 168 -1.41 -6.94 11.63
N ILE A 169 -1.87 -5.68 11.61
CA ILE A 169 -3.29 -5.35 11.79
C ILE A 169 -4.13 -5.99 10.67
N ALA A 170 -3.69 -5.88 9.41
CA ALA A 170 -4.43 -6.43 8.27
C ALA A 170 -4.43 -7.97 8.23
N ALA A 171 -3.37 -8.60 8.73
CA ALA A 171 -3.20 -10.06 8.75
C ALA A 171 -3.64 -10.71 10.08
N ALA A 172 -4.15 -9.93 11.04
CA ALA A 172 -4.49 -10.41 12.38
C ALA A 172 -5.63 -11.44 12.37
N LYS A 173 -5.59 -12.37 13.33
CA LYS A 173 -6.63 -13.40 13.55
C LYS A 173 -7.72 -13.01 14.54
#